data_AF-A0A8T4LH56-F1
#
_entry.id   AF-A0A8T4LH56-F1
#
_cell.length_a   1.000
_cell.length_b   1.000
_cell.length_c   1.000
_cell.angle_alpha   90.00
_cell.angle_beta   90.00
_cell.angle_gamma   90.00
#
_symmetry.space_group_name_H-M   'P 1'
#
loop_
_entity.id
_entity.type
_entity.pdbx_description
1 polymer ?
#
loop_
_entity_poly.entity_id
_entity_poly.type
_entity_poly.pdbx_seq_one_letter_code
_entity_poly.pdbx_strand_id
1 'polypeptide(L)'
;MSKNQNIHELTNMLAIALRHKIGSIVNKNEIYAQKYARDYEIFLKEAVKVSLRENWNEEDKAKIKNELKRKLKKELEKREFIDNKKFDIMDKEINEILDVLKLK
;
A
#
# COMPACT_ATOMS: atom_id res chain seq x y z
N MET A 1 -9.31 -10.38 -17.20
CA MET A 1 -8.16 -10.58 -16.28
C MET A 1 -8.54 -11.67 -15.29
N SER A 2 -7.61 -12.50 -14.87
CA SER A 2 -7.89 -13.49 -13.81
C SER A 2 -7.86 -12.83 -12.43
N LYS A 3 -8.57 -13.42 -11.46
CA LYS A 3 -8.59 -12.93 -10.07
C LYS A 3 -7.20 -12.77 -9.47
N ASN A 4 -6.29 -13.69 -9.79
CA ASN A 4 -4.87 -13.61 -9.39
C ASN A 4 -4.14 -12.42 -10.02
N GLN A 5 -4.45 -12.05 -11.26
CA GLN A 5 -3.89 -10.84 -11.88
C GLN A 5 -4.41 -9.58 -11.17
N ASN A 6 -5.70 -9.55 -10.81
CA ASN A 6 -6.28 -8.43 -10.07
C ASN A 6 -5.67 -8.29 -8.66
N ILE A 7 -5.41 -9.41 -7.95
CA ILE A 7 -4.67 -9.39 -6.67
C ILE A 7 -3.27 -8.81 -6.86
N HIS A 8 -2.57 -9.22 -7.93
CA HIS A 8 -1.23 -8.75 -8.19
C HIS A 8 -1.19 -7.25 -8.52
N GLU A 9 -2.12 -6.78 -9.36
CA GLU A 9 -2.30 -5.37 -9.73
C GLU A 9 -2.63 -4.53 -8.49
N LEU A 10 -3.63 -4.94 -7.72
CA LEU A 10 -4.08 -4.28 -6.49
C LEU A 10 -2.92 -4.12 -5.49
N THR A 11 -2.22 -5.22 -5.20
CA THR A 11 -1.14 -5.22 -4.21
C THR A 11 0.09 -4.44 -4.70
N ASN A 12 0.33 -4.31 -6.01
CA ASN A 12 1.36 -3.41 -6.54
C ASN A 12 0.98 -1.94 -6.31
N MET A 13 -0.25 -1.56 -6.65
CA MET A 13 -0.73 -0.18 -6.47
C MET A 13 -0.73 0.20 -4.99
N LEU A 14 -1.24 -0.67 -4.12
CA LEU A 14 -1.25 -0.45 -2.67
C LEU A 14 0.16 -0.37 -2.09
N ALA A 15 1.11 -1.19 -2.55
CA ALA A 15 2.50 -1.10 -2.07
C ALA A 15 3.13 0.26 -2.42
N ILE A 16 2.89 0.76 -3.64
CA ILE A 16 3.40 2.08 -4.06
C ILE A 16 2.71 3.20 -3.27
N ALA A 17 1.38 3.13 -3.13
CA ALA A 17 0.61 4.10 -2.35
C ALA A 17 1.13 4.15 -0.90
N LEU A 18 1.18 3.01 -0.21
CA LEU A 18 1.63 2.93 1.18
C LEU A 18 3.07 3.38 1.36
N ARG A 19 3.97 3.08 0.40
CA ARG A 19 5.33 3.63 0.41
C ARG A 19 5.32 5.16 0.47
N HIS A 20 4.47 5.80 -0.33
CA HIS A 20 4.32 7.26 -0.34
C HIS A 20 3.69 7.80 0.95
N LYS A 21 2.65 7.13 1.49
CA LYS A 21 2.04 7.48 2.78
C LYS A 21 3.07 7.42 3.92
N ILE A 22 3.79 6.30 4.03
CA ILE A 22 4.85 6.07 5.02
C ILE A 22 5.96 7.11 4.85
N GLY A 23 6.43 7.35 3.63
CA GLY A 23 7.43 8.38 3.36
C GLY A 23 6.99 9.77 3.81
N SER A 24 5.73 10.14 3.56
CA SER A 24 5.16 11.42 4.02
C SER A 24 5.06 11.52 5.55
N ILE A 25 4.70 10.42 6.24
CA ILE A 25 4.62 10.37 7.70
C ILE A 25 6.01 10.52 8.34
N VAL A 26 6.97 9.75 7.83
CA VAL A 26 8.33 9.71 8.38
C VAL A 26 9.10 11.00 8.08
N ASN A 27 8.89 11.59 6.91
CA ASN A 27 9.58 12.80 6.45
C ASN A 27 8.69 14.04 6.52
N LYS A 28 7.78 14.14 7.49
CA LYS A 28 6.75 15.18 7.57
C LYS A 28 7.27 16.62 7.51
N ASN A 29 8.53 16.84 7.93
CA ASN A 29 9.18 18.16 7.94
C ASN A 29 10.01 18.45 6.67
N GLU A 30 10.07 17.53 5.72
CA GLU A 30 10.84 17.69 4.48
C GLU A 30 10.00 18.32 3.36
N ILE A 31 10.68 19.06 2.48
CA ILE A 31 10.08 19.75 1.31
C ILE A 31 9.24 18.81 0.43
N TYR A 32 9.60 17.52 0.40
CA TYR A 32 8.92 16.51 -0.44
C TYR A 32 7.69 15.85 0.20
N ALA A 33 7.35 16.15 1.46
CA ALA A 33 6.23 15.52 2.16
C ALA A 33 4.89 15.70 1.44
N GLN A 34 4.65 16.90 0.90
CA GLN A 34 3.44 17.21 0.12
C GLN A 34 3.38 16.46 -1.21
N LYS A 35 4.53 16.28 -1.87
CA LYS A 35 4.62 15.50 -3.12
C LYS A 35 4.25 14.04 -2.85
N TYR A 36 4.79 13.45 -1.78
CA TYR A 36 4.45 12.09 -1.39
C TYR A 36 2.97 11.92 -1.03
N ALA A 37 2.36 12.89 -0.36
CA ALA A 37 0.92 12.85 -0.08
C ALA A 37 0.08 12.84 -1.37
N ARG A 38 0.43 13.67 -2.36
CA ARG A 38 -0.26 13.70 -3.66
C ARG A 38 -0.08 12.40 -4.43
N ASP A 39 1.14 11.86 -4.47
CA ASP A 39 1.42 10.59 -5.15
C ASP A 39 0.64 9.44 -4.48
N TYR A 40 0.54 9.44 -3.15
CA TYR A 40 -0.30 8.49 -2.41
C TYR A 40 -1.75 8.49 -2.89
N GLU A 41 -2.38 9.66 -3.00
CA GLU A 41 -3.77 9.77 -3.45
C GLU A 41 -3.99 9.23 -4.87
N ILE A 42 -3.05 9.48 -5.78
CA ILE A 42 -3.14 9.01 -7.17
C ILE A 42 -3.14 7.48 -7.21
N PHE A 43 -2.16 6.84 -6.56
CA PHE A 43 -2.08 5.38 -6.54
C PHE A 43 -3.23 4.74 -5.76
N LEU A 44 -3.70 5.40 -4.70
CA LEU A 44 -4.85 4.92 -3.95
C LEU A 44 -6.12 4.90 -4.81
N LYS A 45 -6.39 5.94 -5.59
CA LYS A 45 -7.55 5.99 -6.49
C LYS A 45 -7.54 4.84 -7.49
N GLU A 46 -6.38 4.49 -8.03
CA GLU A 46 -6.26 3.34 -8.94
C GLU A 46 -6.47 2.01 -8.19
N ALA A 47 -5.90 1.86 -6.99
CA ALA A 47 -6.10 0.67 -6.17
C ALA A 47 -7.57 0.45 -5.82
N VAL A 48 -8.31 1.51 -5.49
CA VAL A 48 -9.76 1.46 -5.22
C VAL A 48 -10.51 0.89 -6.43
N LYS A 49 -10.21 1.37 -7.65
CA LYS A 49 -10.86 0.85 -8.86
C LYS A 49 -10.64 -0.64 -9.03
N VAL A 50 -9.44 -1.15 -8.79
CA VAL A 50 -9.13 -2.59 -8.88
C VAL A 50 -9.85 -3.37 -7.78
N SER A 51 -9.91 -2.83 -6.56
CA SER A 51 -10.58 -3.48 -5.42
C SER A 51 -12.08 -3.69 -5.66
N LEU A 52 -12.72 -2.86 -6.49
CA LEU A 52 -14.15 -2.94 -6.79
C LEU A 52 -14.48 -3.91 -7.95
N ARG A 53 -13.48 -4.44 -8.67
CA ARG A 53 -13.71 -5.32 -9.84
C ARG A 53 -14.15 -6.73 -9.46
N GLU A 54 -13.91 -7.15 -8.23
CA GLU A 54 -14.05 -8.53 -7.79
C GLU A 54 -14.75 -8.62 -6.43
N ASN A 55 -15.36 -9.77 -6.16
CA ASN A 55 -15.81 -10.11 -4.82
C ASN A 55 -14.72 -10.93 -4.12
N TRP A 56 -14.13 -10.39 -3.06
CA TRP A 56 -12.99 -10.99 -2.36
C TRP A 56 -13.47 -11.88 -1.21
N ASN A 57 -13.14 -13.16 -1.27
CA ASN A 57 -13.39 -14.07 -0.16
C ASN A 57 -12.25 -13.98 0.88
N GLU A 58 -12.38 -14.70 1.98
CA GLU A 58 -11.38 -14.68 3.06
C GLU A 58 -10.00 -15.18 2.61
N GLU A 59 -9.94 -16.16 1.70
CA GLU A 59 -8.67 -16.64 1.13
C GLU A 59 -7.99 -15.56 0.29
N ASP A 60 -8.77 -14.83 -0.52
CA ASP A 60 -8.28 -13.73 -1.34
C ASP A 60 -7.75 -12.60 -0.46
N LYS A 61 -8.49 -12.22 0.59
CA LYS A 61 -8.08 -11.17 1.54
C LYS A 61 -6.77 -11.54 2.25
N ALA A 62 -6.65 -12.78 2.71
CA ALA A 62 -5.42 -13.28 3.30
C ALA A 62 -4.25 -13.22 2.31
N LYS A 63 -4.50 -13.59 1.05
CA LYS A 63 -3.51 -13.52 -0.04
C LYS A 63 -3.09 -12.08 -0.36
N ILE A 64 -4.05 -11.16 -0.48
CA ILE A 64 -3.83 -9.73 -0.69
C ILE A 64 -2.96 -9.17 0.44
N LYS A 65 -3.29 -9.46 1.70
CA LYS A 65 -2.52 -8.99 2.86
C LYS A 65 -1.08 -9.49 2.84
N ASN A 66 -0.88 -10.78 2.61
CA ASN A 66 0.45 -11.38 2.56
C ASN A 66 1.30 -10.86 1.40
N GLU A 67 0.71 -10.74 0.22
CA GLU A 67 1.40 -10.23 -0.97
C GLU A 67 1.73 -8.73 -0.83
N LEU A 68 0.78 -7.93 -0.31
CA LEU A 68 0.98 -6.52 0.00
C LEU A 68 2.13 -6.31 1.00
N LYS A 69 2.13 -7.05 2.12
CA LYS A 69 3.18 -6.95 3.14
C LYS A 69 4.56 -7.22 2.54
N ARG A 70 4.68 -8.29 1.75
CA ARG A 70 5.94 -8.64 1.07
C ARG A 70 6.39 -7.56 0.08
N LYS A 71 5.47 -7.03 -0.73
CA LYS A 71 5.79 -6.01 -1.75
C LYS A 71 6.14 -4.67 -1.11
N LEU A 72 5.37 -4.23 -0.12
CA LEU A 72 5.62 -2.98 0.59
C LEU A 72 6.98 -3.01 1.30
N LYS A 73 7.31 -4.13 1.97
CA LYS A 73 8.63 -4.29 2.61
C LYS A 73 9.76 -4.09 1.59
N LYS A 74 9.70 -4.76 0.43
CA LYS A 74 10.68 -4.59 -0.66
C LYS A 74 10.76 -3.15 -1.17
N GLU A 75 9.62 -2.48 -1.29
CA GLU A 75 9.57 -1.08 -1.74
C GLU A 75 10.17 -0.12 -0.71
N LEU A 76 10.04 -0.39 0.59
CA LEU A 76 10.64 0.41 1.67
C LEU A 76 12.15 0.13 1.83
N GLU A 77 12.58 -1.12 1.63
CA GLU A 77 14.00 -1.52 1.64
C GLU A 77 14.81 -0.78 0.56
N LYS A 78 14.25 -0.61 -0.65
CA LYS A 78 14.87 0.15 -1.75
C LYS A 78 15.03 1.65 -1.45
N ARG A 79 14.43 2.16 -0.37
CA ARG A 79 14.38 3.58 -0.04
C ARG A 79 15.20 3.83 1.21
N GLU A 80 16.52 3.82 1.03
CA GLU A 80 17.50 4.03 2.10
C GLU A 80 17.35 5.40 2.78
N PHE A 81 16.82 6.40 2.08
CA PHE A 81 16.59 7.76 2.59
C PHE A 81 15.35 7.89 3.48
N ILE A 82 14.51 6.86 3.61
CA ILE A 82 13.39 6.87 4.55
C ILE A 82 13.90 6.25 5.85
N ASP A 83 13.72 6.95 6.98
CA ASP A 83 14.09 6.49 8.33
C ASP A 83 13.59 5.06 8.60
N ASN A 84 14.37 4.28 9.35
CA ASN A 84 14.04 2.90 9.71
C ASN A 84 12.68 2.76 10.42
N LYS A 85 12.16 3.83 11.03
CA LYS A 85 10.78 3.92 11.55
C LYS A 85 9.70 3.55 10.53
N LYS A 86 10.03 3.53 9.22
CA LYS A 86 9.15 3.06 8.15
C LYS A 86 8.64 1.63 8.35
N PHE A 87 9.43 0.75 8.97
CA PHE A 87 9.00 -0.62 9.25
C PHE A 87 8.10 -0.73 10.47
N ASP A 88 8.27 0.15 11.46
CA ASP A 88 7.46 0.17 12.69
C ASP A 88 5.99 0.49 12.41
N ILE A 89 5.73 1.37 11.45
CA ILE A 89 4.37 1.77 11.07
C ILE A 89 3.79 0.89 9.94
N MET A 90 4.60 0.07 9.27
CA MET A 90 4.19 -0.67 8.07
C MET A 90 2.93 -1.53 8.28
N ASP A 91 2.91 -2.36 9.33
CA ASP A 91 1.78 -3.27 9.59
C ASP A 91 0.51 -2.52 9.99
N LYS A 92 0.66 -1.40 10.72
CA LYS A 92 -0.46 -0.51 11.05
C LYS A 92 -1.08 0.05 9.77
N GLU A 93 -0.26 0.63 8.90
CA GLU A 93 -0.71 1.27 7.66
C GLU A 93 -1.34 0.26 6.68
N ILE A 94 -0.83 -0.97 6.63
CA ILE A 94 -1.45 -2.08 5.87
C ILE A 94 -2.84 -2.38 6.42
N ASN A 95 -2.97 -2.58 7.73
CA ASN A 95 -4.27 -2.95 8.32
C ASN A 95 -5.29 -1.83 8.14
N GLU A 96 -4.89 -0.56 8.30
CA GLU A 96 -5.77 0.59 8.07
C GLU A 96 -6.30 0.62 6.64
N ILE A 97 -5.43 0.44 5.64
CA ILE A 97 -5.89 0.55 4.25
C ILE A 97 -6.76 -0.64 3.83
N LEU A 98 -6.47 -1.84 4.33
CA LEU A 98 -7.32 -3.00 4.06
C LEU A 98 -8.70 -2.85 4.72
N ASP A 99 -8.78 -2.23 5.90
CA ASP A 99 -10.04 -1.93 6.58
C ASP A 99 -10.90 -0.94 5.76
N VAL A 100 -10.29 0.17 5.29
CA VAL A 100 -10.94 1.16 4.42
C VAL A 100 -11.51 0.51 3.14
N LEU A 101 -10.77 -0.44 2.57
CA LEU A 101 -11.16 -1.15 1.36
C LEU A 101 -12.07 -2.36 1.61
N LYS A 102 -12.41 -2.67 2.88
CA LYS A 102 -13.15 -3.88 3.28
C LYS A 102 -12.49 -5.20 2.84
N LEU A 103 -11.16 -5.21 2.85
CA LEU A 103 -10.27 -6.33 2.51
C LEU A 103 -9.59 -6.93 3.75
N LYS A 104 -10.05 -6.56 4.96
CA LYS A 104 -9.57 -7.11 6.23
C LYS A 104 -10.27 -8.41 6.60
#